data_AF-A0A7Y1LD40-F1
#
_entry.id   AF-A0A7Y1LD40-F1
#
_cell.length_a   1.000
_cell.length_b   1.000
_cell.length_c   1.000
_cell.angle_alpha   90.00
_cell.angle_beta   90.00
_cell.angle_gamma   90.00
#
_symmetry.space_group_name_H-M   'P 1'
#
loop_
_entity.id
_entity.type
_entity.pdbx_description
1 polymer ?
#
loop_
_entity_poly.entity_id
_entity_poly.type
_entity_poly.pdbx_seq_one_letter_code
_entity_poly.pdbx_strand_id
1 'polypeptide(L)'
;MQKISELTLAERDDYVCRQSIAVLQACGYDMPLEVALDYLLDSDVQEGYRFDVLDCVFNCISFTLEHKRDDSEVKEAMENMLLQVGAEHVHRLTDRLFRIAEAAAADIILPIMEA
;
A
#
# COMPACT_ATOMS: atom_id res chain seq x y z
N MET A 1 -10.76 -13.39 -11.29
CA MET A 1 -10.32 -12.13 -10.66
C MET A 1 -11.50 -11.58 -9.90
N GLN A 2 -11.31 -11.32 -8.60
CA GLN A 2 -12.32 -10.72 -7.73
C GLN A 2 -12.40 -9.22 -7.98
N LYS A 3 -13.59 -8.63 -7.88
CA LYS A 3 -13.76 -7.18 -8.04
C LYS A 3 -13.66 -6.45 -6.71
N ILE A 4 -13.18 -5.21 -6.74
CA ILE A 4 -13.15 -4.34 -5.53
C ILE A 4 -14.56 -4.08 -5.02
N SER A 5 -15.51 -3.90 -5.93
CA SER A 5 -16.93 -3.67 -5.61
C SER A 5 -17.61 -4.86 -4.93
N GLU A 6 -17.02 -6.06 -5.00
CA GLU A 6 -17.56 -7.29 -4.42
C GLU A 6 -17.01 -7.57 -3.00
N LEU A 7 -16.01 -6.80 -2.55
CA LEU A 7 -15.44 -6.95 -1.21
C LEU A 7 -16.34 -6.35 -0.15
N THR A 8 -16.50 -7.08 0.96
CA THR A 8 -16.89 -6.51 2.23
C THR A 8 -15.82 -5.56 2.77
N LEU A 9 -16.18 -4.72 3.73
CA LEU A 9 -15.23 -3.83 4.40
C LEU A 9 -14.06 -4.62 5.01
N ALA A 10 -14.36 -5.72 5.72
CA ALA A 10 -13.34 -6.56 6.35
C ALA A 10 -12.37 -7.19 5.33
N GLU A 11 -12.87 -7.63 4.17
CA GLU A 11 -12.00 -8.18 3.12
C GLU A 11 -11.15 -7.10 2.45
N ARG A 12 -11.68 -5.87 2.34
CA ARG A 12 -10.90 -4.73 1.85
C ARG A 12 -9.79 -4.36 2.83
N ASP A 13 -10.08 -4.30 4.12
CA ASP A 13 -9.09 -3.95 5.14
C ASP A 13 -7.96 -5.00 5.20
N ASP A 14 -8.29 -6.30 5.21
CA ASP A 14 -7.29 -7.38 5.15
C ASP A 14 -6.45 -7.31 3.87
N TYR A 15 -7.08 -7.03 2.72
CA TYR A 15 -6.37 -6.83 1.47
C TYR A 15 -5.39 -5.66 1.54
N VAL A 16 -5.82 -4.49 2.04
CA VAL A 16 -4.95 -3.30 2.15
C VAL A 16 -3.76 -3.62 3.05
N CYS A 17 -3.98 -4.24 4.21
CA CYS A 17 -2.89 -4.61 5.11
C CYS A 17 -1.87 -5.52 4.44
N ARG A 18 -2.32 -6.64 3.88
CA ARG A 18 -1.42 -7.63 3.23
C ARG A 18 -0.73 -7.05 2.01
N GLN A 19 -1.44 -6.27 1.20
CA GLN A 19 -0.89 -5.69 -0.02
C GLN A 19 0.16 -4.62 0.29
N SER A 20 -0.02 -3.83 1.35
CA SER A 20 0.97 -2.84 1.79
C SER A 20 2.30 -3.49 2.14
N ILE A 21 2.24 -4.60 2.88
CA ILE A 21 3.41 -5.37 3.31
C ILE A 21 4.10 -6.00 2.09
N ALA A 22 3.31 -6.62 1.21
CA ALA A 22 3.79 -7.23 -0.03
C ALA A 22 4.49 -6.22 -0.96
N VAL A 23 3.94 -5.01 -1.11
CA VAL A 23 4.54 -3.93 -1.91
C VAL A 23 5.91 -3.54 -1.35
N LEU A 24 6.02 -3.41 -0.03
CA LEU A 24 7.27 -3.06 0.62
C LEU A 24 8.33 -4.15 0.46
N GLN A 25 7.98 -5.42 0.72
CA GLN A 25 8.89 -6.55 0.57
C GLN A 25 9.40 -6.66 -0.87
N ALA A 26 8.50 -6.54 -1.86
CA ALA A 26 8.87 -6.55 -3.28
C ALA A 26 9.77 -5.36 -3.69
N CYS A 27 9.76 -4.28 -2.90
CA CYS A 27 10.64 -3.13 -3.10
C CYS A 27 11.96 -3.23 -2.33
N GLY A 28 12.20 -4.31 -1.58
CA GLY A 28 13.46 -4.57 -0.88
C GLY A 28 13.45 -4.24 0.61
N TYR A 29 12.29 -3.91 1.18
CA TYR A 29 12.17 -3.69 2.62
C TYR A 29 12.12 -5.03 3.36
N ASP A 30 13.10 -5.26 4.21
CA ASP A 30 13.14 -6.43 5.08
C ASP A 30 12.22 -6.22 6.29
N MET A 31 10.96 -6.60 6.14
CA MET A 31 9.93 -6.44 7.15
C MET A 31 9.20 -7.78 7.38
N PRO A 32 9.30 -8.36 8.59
CA PRO A 32 8.55 -9.57 8.93
C PRO A 32 7.04 -9.32 8.89
N LEU A 33 6.29 -10.24 8.28
CA LEU A 33 4.83 -10.12 8.12
C LEU A 33 4.11 -9.94 9.45
N GLU A 34 4.47 -10.73 10.48
CA GLU A 34 3.85 -10.66 11.81
C GLU A 34 4.04 -9.28 12.44
N VAL A 35 5.26 -8.74 12.39
CA VAL A 35 5.60 -7.42 12.93
C VAL A 35 4.86 -6.29 12.21
N ALA A 36 4.67 -6.41 10.90
CA ALA A 36 3.93 -5.42 10.12
C ALA A 36 2.42 -5.48 10.31
N LEU A 37 1.86 -6.68 10.48
CA LEU A 37 0.46 -6.86 10.82
C LEU A 37 0.19 -6.35 12.23
N ASP A 38 1.04 -6.67 13.20
CA ASP A 38 0.94 -6.17 14.57
C ASP A 38 0.95 -4.64 14.57
N TYR A 39 1.84 -4.00 13.80
CA TYR A 39 1.87 -2.54 13.69
C TYR A 39 0.59 -1.93 13.07
N LEU A 40 0.06 -2.52 12.00
CA LEU A 40 -1.16 -2.01 11.37
C LEU A 40 -2.43 -2.24 12.23
N LEU A 41 -2.38 -3.20 13.15
CA LEU A 41 -3.50 -3.59 14.01
C LEU A 41 -3.44 -2.96 15.41
N ASP A 42 -2.24 -2.76 15.96
CA ASP A 42 -1.99 -2.12 17.26
C ASP A 42 -1.44 -0.70 17.05
N SER A 43 -2.22 0.32 17.43
CA SER A 43 -1.89 1.74 17.23
C SER A 43 -0.74 2.28 18.10
N ASP A 44 -0.01 1.42 18.80
CA ASP A 44 1.12 1.84 19.63
C ASP A 44 2.34 2.02 18.73
N VAL A 45 2.53 3.28 18.30
CA VAL A 45 3.67 3.75 17.51
C VAL A 45 4.97 3.24 18.13
N GLN A 46 5.63 2.28 17.47
CA GLN A 46 6.92 1.78 17.91
C GLN A 46 8.04 2.75 17.48
N GLU A 47 8.83 3.24 18.43
CA GLU A 47 9.99 4.08 18.13
C GLU A 47 11.10 3.28 17.45
N GLY A 48 11.45 3.67 16.22
CA GLY A 48 12.52 3.06 15.44
C GLY A 48 12.08 2.86 13.98
N TYR A 49 12.79 3.52 13.07
CA TYR A 49 12.62 3.48 11.61
C TYR A 49 12.04 2.15 11.08
N ARG A 50 10.88 2.21 10.41
CA ARG A 50 10.42 1.32 9.30
C ARG A 50 8.93 1.40 9.02
N PHE A 51 8.13 1.91 9.94
CA PHE A 51 6.67 1.90 9.77
C PHE A 51 6.05 3.17 9.18
N ASP A 52 6.73 4.32 9.19
CA ASP A 52 6.24 5.53 8.49
C ASP A 52 6.03 5.27 6.99
N VAL A 53 6.90 4.44 6.40
CA VAL A 53 6.77 4.00 5.01
C VAL A 53 5.63 2.99 4.85
N LEU A 54 5.44 2.07 5.81
CA LEU A 54 4.31 1.14 5.81
C LEU A 54 2.98 1.88 5.92
N ASP A 55 2.86 2.86 6.82
CA ASP A 55 1.70 3.72 6.94
C ASP A 55 1.47 4.55 5.69
N CYS A 56 2.53 5.11 5.11
CA CYS A 56 2.41 5.85 3.86
C CYS A 56 1.87 4.95 2.74
N VAL A 57 2.43 3.75 2.56
CA VAL A 57 1.99 2.78 1.55
C VAL A 57 0.55 2.33 1.82
N PHE A 58 0.21 2.02 3.07
CA PHE A 58 -1.14 1.68 3.51
C PHE A 58 -2.14 2.78 3.14
N ASN A 59 -1.82 4.03 3.48
CA ASN A 59 -2.66 5.18 3.16
C ASN A 59 -2.80 5.39 1.65
N CYS A 60 -1.73 5.23 0.88
CA CYS A 60 -1.78 5.31 -0.59
C CYS A 60 -2.68 4.23 -1.20
N ILE A 61 -2.58 2.98 -0.72
CA ILE A 61 -3.44 1.89 -1.21
C ILE A 61 -4.89 2.12 -0.79
N SER A 62 -5.15 2.46 0.47
CA SER A 62 -6.49 2.76 0.96
C SER A 62 -7.17 3.87 0.14
N PHE A 63 -6.45 4.98 -0.08
CA PHE A 63 -6.94 6.11 -0.87
C PHE A 63 -7.27 5.71 -2.32
N THR A 64 -6.40 4.94 -2.98
CA THR A 64 -6.61 4.53 -4.38
C THR A 64 -7.79 3.59 -4.54
N LEU A 65 -7.98 2.64 -3.61
CA LEU A 65 -9.13 1.73 -3.64
C LEU A 65 -10.46 2.47 -3.41
N GLU A 66 -10.45 3.49 -2.56
CA GLU A 66 -11.65 4.27 -2.27
C GLU A 66 -12.00 5.24 -3.42
N HIS A 67 -11.01 5.90 -3.99
CA HIS A 67 -11.23 7.01 -4.93
C HIS A 67 -11.10 6.61 -6.40
N LYS A 68 -10.56 5.41 -6.71
CA LYS A 68 -10.38 4.88 -8.07
C LYS A 68 -9.65 5.86 -9.01
N ARG A 69 -8.67 6.61 -8.48
CA ARG A 69 -7.92 7.63 -9.24
C ARG A 69 -6.61 7.08 -9.76
N ASP A 70 -6.36 7.31 -11.05
CA ASP A 70 -5.14 6.93 -11.78
C ASP A 70 -4.52 8.12 -12.53
N ASP A 71 -4.77 9.35 -12.08
CA ASP A 71 -4.21 10.55 -12.73
C ASP A 71 -2.75 10.82 -12.31
N SER A 72 -2.04 11.58 -13.15
CA SER A 72 -0.62 11.91 -12.92
C SER A 72 -0.38 12.77 -11.68
N GLU A 73 -1.37 13.56 -11.25
CA GLU A 73 -1.25 14.39 -10.04
C GLU A 73 -1.23 13.52 -8.78
N VAL A 74 -2.03 12.45 -8.76
CA VAL A 74 -2.00 11.44 -7.68
C VAL A 74 -0.65 10.75 -7.62
N LYS A 75 -0.03 10.45 -8.78
CA LYS A 75 1.31 9.86 -8.83
C LYS A 75 2.35 10.78 -8.18
N GLU A 76 2.36 12.06 -8.56
CA GLU A 76 3.29 13.05 -7.98
C GLU A 76 3.05 13.25 -6.48
N ALA A 77 1.79 13.27 -6.03
CA ALA A 77 1.46 13.37 -4.61
C ALA A 77 1.99 12.16 -3.82
N MET A 78 1.81 10.94 -4.33
CA MET A 78 2.33 9.72 -3.71
C MET A 78 3.86 9.71 -3.63
N GLU A 79 4.54 10.10 -4.70
CA GLU A 79 6.00 10.22 -4.72
C GLU A 79 6.49 11.21 -3.66
N ASN A 80 5.84 12.37 -3.55
CA ASN A 80 6.19 13.37 -2.55
C ASN A 80 5.97 12.86 -1.11
N MET A 81 4.88 12.15 -0.84
CA MET A 81 4.62 11.56 0.48
C MET A 81 5.69 10.52 0.84
N LEU A 82 6.02 9.62 -0.09
CA LEU A 82 7.06 8.60 0.09
C LEU A 82 8.43 9.23 0.36
N LEU A 83 8.79 10.30 -0.35
CA LEU A 83 10.03 11.03 -0.11
C LEU A 83 10.06 11.68 1.28
N GLN A 84 8.93 12.24 1.75
CA GLN A 84 8.83 12.88 3.07
C GLN A 84 9.04 11.91 4.23
N VAL A 85 8.56 10.67 4.10
CA VAL A 85 8.77 9.61 5.10
C VAL A 85 10.12 8.90 4.94
N GLY A 86 11.00 9.40 4.07
CA GLY A 86 12.34 8.85 3.87
C GLY A 86 12.33 7.47 3.20
N ALA A 87 11.33 7.17 2.37
CA ALA A 87 11.25 5.90 1.66
C ALA A 87 12.44 5.72 0.72
N GLU A 88 13.09 4.58 0.80
CA GLU A 88 14.00 4.06 -0.21
C GLU A 88 13.22 3.48 -1.39
N HIS A 89 13.86 3.43 -2.57
CA HIS A 89 13.28 2.84 -3.79
C HIS A 89 11.94 3.46 -4.24
N VAL A 90 11.74 4.76 -4.00
CA VAL A 90 10.48 5.50 -4.29
C VAL A 90 9.89 5.18 -5.66
N HIS A 91 10.68 5.21 -6.74
CA HIS A 91 10.17 4.89 -8.08
C HIS A 91 9.55 3.49 -8.18
N ARG A 92 10.13 2.48 -7.51
CA ARG A 92 9.58 1.13 -7.48
C ARG A 92 8.28 1.07 -6.68
N LEU A 93 8.25 1.75 -5.52
CA LEU A 93 7.05 1.86 -4.70
C LEU A 93 5.90 2.51 -5.47
N THR A 94 6.16 3.68 -6.06
CA THR A 94 5.16 4.42 -6.82
C THR A 94 4.66 3.63 -8.03
N ASP A 95 5.54 2.98 -8.81
CA ASP A 95 5.10 2.17 -9.93
C ASP A 95 4.20 1.00 -9.51
N ARG A 96 4.41 0.43 -8.31
CA ARG A 96 3.55 -0.61 -7.76
C ARG A 96 2.22 -0.06 -7.26
N LEU A 97 2.24 1.05 -6.53
CA LEU A 97 1.04 1.76 -6.08
C LEU A 97 0.16 2.16 -7.26
N PHE A 98 0.76 2.64 -8.35
CA PHE A 98 0.03 3.07 -9.53
C PHE A 98 -0.62 1.90 -10.27
N ARG A 99 0.04 0.74 -10.37
CA ARG A 99 -0.59 -0.47 -10.92
C ARG A 99 -1.81 -0.92 -10.10
N ILE A 100 -1.76 -0.77 -8.77
CA ILE A 100 -2.90 -1.05 -7.90
C ILE A 100 -4.02 -0.04 -8.20
N ALA A 101 -3.68 1.25 -8.35
CA ALA A 101 -4.64 2.30 -8.68
C ALA A 101 -5.33 2.08 -10.05
N GLU A 102 -4.56 1.76 -11.10
CA GLU A 102 -5.09 1.43 -12.44
C GLU A 102 -6.03 0.23 -12.40
N ALA A 103 -5.64 -0.84 -11.70
CA ALA A 103 -6.51 -2.00 -11.50
C ALA A 103 -7.78 -1.61 -10.74
N ALA A 104 -7.65 -0.76 -9.72
CA ALA A 104 -8.79 -0.34 -8.92
C ALA A 104 -9.79 0.52 -9.69
N ALA A 105 -9.29 1.40 -10.56
CA ALA A 105 -10.10 2.16 -11.51
C ALA A 105 -10.90 1.23 -12.44
N ALA A 106 -10.32 0.10 -12.84
CA ALA A 106 -10.97 -0.96 -13.62
C ALA A 106 -11.84 -1.92 -12.79
N ASP A 107 -12.06 -1.63 -11.49
CA ASP A 107 -12.80 -2.46 -10.53
C ASP A 107 -12.17 -3.84 -10.29
N ILE A 108 -10.87 -3.96 -10.50
CA ILE A 108 -10.08 -5.19 -10.39
C ILE A 108 -9.24 -5.17 -9.10
N ILE A 109 -9.21 -6.29 -8.39
CA ILE A 109 -8.22 -6.54 -7.33
C ILE A 109 -7.02 -7.27 -7.93
N LEU A 110 -5.83 -6.72 -7.69
CA LEU A 110 -4.59 -7.43 -7.97
C LEU A 110 -4.35 -8.50 -6.91
N PRO A 111 -3.80 -9.67 -7.26
CA PRO A 111 -3.41 -10.67 -6.27
C PRO A 111 -2.36 -10.08 -5.32
N ILE A 112 -2.37 -10.55 -4.07
CA ILE A 112 -1.31 -10.23 -3.12
C ILE A 112 0.03 -10.60 -3.75
N MET A 113 0.92 -9.61 -3.86
CA MET A 113 2.22 -9.86 -4.46
C MET A 113 3.03 -10.78 -3.54
N GLU A 114 3.43 -11.94 -4.02
CA GLU A 114 4.40 -12.77 -3.31
C GLU A 114 5.79 -12.13 -3.46
N ALA A 115 6.51 -12.03 -2.33
CA ALA A 115 7.86 -11.49 -2.25
C ALA A 115 8.91 -12.45 -2.83
#